data_AF-A0A7V9UM05-F1
#
_entry.id   AF-A0A7V9UM05-F1
#
_cell.length_a   1.000
_cell.length_b   1.000
_cell.length_c   1.000
_cell.angle_alpha   90.00
_cell.angle_beta   90.00
_cell.angle_gamma   90.00
#
_symmetry.space_group_name_H-M   'P 1'
#
loop_
_entity.id
_entity.type
_entity.pdbx_description
1 polymer ?
#
loop_
_entity_poly.entity_id
_entity_poly.type
_entity_poly.pdbx_seq_one_letter_code
_entity_poly.pdbx_strand_id
1 'polypeptide(L)'
;MTTLLFILFAGLATGCALSMVVQRNPLYSAISLIGVFISLAALYVMLAAPFIAAVQVIVYAGAIMVLVVFVIMLLNVEEEERRSLRLRFLVPTAVLLAGVLIAEAAFVIYFVQTSPAQLVDPSTSDVGLTASIGTGLFTTYLLPFEITSILLLMAIVGAMTLARRAN
;
A
#
# COMPACT_ATOMS: atom_id res chain seq x y z
N MET A 1 -26.05 0.57 3.81
CA MET A 1 -25.10 1.12 4.82
C MET A 1 -23.65 0.89 4.43
N THR A 2 -23.31 -0.26 3.83
CA THR A 2 -21.98 -0.57 3.29
C THR A 2 -21.48 0.46 2.28
N THR A 3 -22.32 0.94 1.34
CA THR A 3 -21.89 1.97 0.36
C THR A 3 -21.42 3.27 1.00
N LEU A 4 -22.07 3.71 2.09
CA LEU A 4 -21.70 4.94 2.78
C LEU A 4 -20.35 4.80 3.50
N LEU A 5 -20.13 3.67 4.19
CA LEU A 5 -18.84 3.35 4.79
C LEU A 5 -17.74 3.25 3.73
N PHE A 6 -18.05 2.67 2.58
CA PHE A 6 -17.09 2.52 1.48
C PHE A 6 -16.66 3.88 0.96
N ILE A 7 -17.62 4.77 0.66
CA ILE A 7 -17.33 6.13 0.18
C ILE A 7 -16.55 6.91 1.24
N LEU A 8 -16.88 6.74 2.52
CA LEU A 8 -16.15 7.40 3.62
C LEU A 8 -14.69 6.96 3.66
N PHE A 9 -14.41 5.64 3.71
CA PHE A 9 -13.03 5.14 3.80
C PHE A 9 -12.24 5.35 2.50
N ALA A 10 -12.89 5.26 1.33
CA ALA A 10 -12.26 5.60 0.06
C ALA A 10 -11.93 7.10 -0.04
N GLY A 11 -12.84 7.97 0.41
CA GLY A 11 -12.61 9.40 0.53
C GLY A 11 -11.48 9.73 1.50
N LEU A 12 -11.42 9.05 2.64
CA LEU A 12 -10.35 9.20 3.62
C LEU A 12 -9.00 8.72 3.05
N ALA A 13 -8.96 7.57 2.39
CA ALA A 13 -7.75 7.03 1.77
C ALA A 13 -7.19 7.97 0.70
N THR A 14 -8.04 8.46 -0.20
CA THR A 14 -7.63 9.39 -1.26
C THR A 14 -7.23 10.77 -0.71
N GLY A 15 -7.96 11.28 0.29
CA GLY A 15 -7.62 12.52 0.99
C GLY A 15 -6.27 12.45 1.70
N CYS A 16 -6.01 11.36 2.43
CA CYS A 16 -4.71 11.09 3.05
C CYS A 16 -3.59 10.91 2.03
N ALA A 17 -3.85 10.27 0.89
CA ALA A 17 -2.87 10.12 -0.19
C ALA A 17 -2.53 11.47 -0.83
N LEU A 18 -3.53 12.33 -1.05
CA LEU A 18 -3.28 13.68 -1.56
C LEU A 18 -2.49 14.52 -0.55
N SER A 19 -2.89 14.48 0.72
CA SER A 19 -2.18 15.16 1.81
C SER A 19 -0.72 14.71 1.91
N MET A 20 -0.44 13.41 1.76
CA MET A 20 0.91 12.84 1.75
C MET A 20 1.80 13.49 0.67
N VAL A 21 1.26 13.69 -0.54
CA VAL A 21 2.02 14.25 -1.68
C VAL A 21 2.18 15.76 -1.57
N VAL A 22 1.20 16.46 -1.00
CA VAL A 22 1.21 17.93 -0.87
C VAL A 22 2.11 18.41 0.28
N GLN A 23 2.27 17.60 1.32
CA GLN A 23 3.07 17.95 2.49
C GLN A 23 4.57 18.03 2.16
N ARG A 24 5.21 19.14 2.57
CA ARG A 24 6.65 19.36 2.39
C ARG A 24 7.49 18.60 3.41
N ASN A 25 7.00 18.50 4.64
CA ASN A 25 7.72 17.84 5.71
C ASN A 25 7.50 16.31 5.63
N PRO A 26 8.58 15.51 5.48
CA PRO A 26 8.49 14.06 5.31
C PRO A 26 7.83 13.32 6.48
N LEU A 27 7.94 13.84 7.71
CA LEU A 27 7.31 13.23 8.89
C LEU A 27 5.78 13.28 8.79
N TYR A 28 5.24 14.45 8.43
CA TYR A 28 3.79 14.59 8.24
C TYR A 28 3.31 13.74 7.07
N SER A 29 4.09 13.68 5.99
CA SER A 29 3.80 12.84 4.81
C SER A 29 3.69 11.36 5.22
N ALA A 30 4.62 10.88 6.05
CA ALA A 30 4.58 9.52 6.59
C ALA A 30 3.36 9.27 7.50
N ILE A 31 2.97 10.21 8.35
CA ILE A 31 1.75 10.10 9.17
C ILE A 31 0.50 10.04 8.29
N SER A 32 0.45 10.84 7.22
CA SER A 32 -0.65 10.81 6.24
C SER A 32 -0.74 9.44 5.55
N LEU A 33 0.39 8.82 5.23
CA LEU A 33 0.45 7.47 4.65
C LEU A 33 -0.08 6.39 5.62
N ILE A 34 0.16 6.52 6.93
CA ILE A 34 -0.45 5.63 7.93
C ILE A 34 -1.98 5.72 7.85
N GLY A 35 -2.53 6.93 7.68
CA GLY A 35 -3.96 7.16 7.46
C GLY A 35 -4.51 6.42 6.22
N VAL A 36 -3.73 6.37 5.14
CA VAL A 36 -4.08 5.57 3.94
C VAL A 36 -4.14 4.09 4.28
N PHE A 37 -3.12 3.55 4.97
CA PHE A 37 -3.09 2.12 5.30
C PHE A 37 -4.21 1.68 6.25
N ILE A 38 -4.57 2.52 7.22
CA ILE A 38 -5.72 2.26 8.10
C ILE A 38 -7.02 2.28 7.30
N SER A 39 -7.19 3.25 6.40
CA SER A 39 -8.37 3.33 5.53
C SER A 39 -8.48 2.12 4.60
N LEU A 40 -7.36 1.66 4.03
CA LEU A 40 -7.30 0.43 3.22
C LEU A 40 -7.63 -0.81 4.04
N ALA A 41 -7.15 -0.92 5.28
CA ALA A 41 -7.51 -2.02 6.16
C ALA A 41 -9.03 -2.08 6.41
N ALA A 42 -9.68 -0.92 6.62
CA ALA A 42 -11.13 -0.85 6.74
C ALA A 42 -11.83 -1.30 5.44
N LEU A 43 -11.35 -0.87 4.27
CA LEU A 43 -11.88 -1.33 2.98
C LEU A 43 -11.71 -2.84 2.81
N TYR A 44 -10.59 -3.43 3.22
CA TYR A 44 -10.39 -4.89 3.16
C TYR A 44 -11.36 -5.67 4.06
N VAL A 45 -11.66 -5.15 5.26
CA VAL A 45 -12.71 -5.74 6.12
C VAL A 45 -14.06 -5.69 5.40
N MET A 46 -14.38 -4.59 4.73
CA MET A 46 -15.62 -4.46 3.95
C MET A 46 -15.68 -5.40 2.74
N LEU A 47 -14.53 -5.79 2.20
CA LEU A 47 -14.40 -6.79 1.13
C LEU A 47 -14.38 -8.24 1.66
N ALA A 48 -14.73 -8.47 2.93
CA ALA A 48 -14.68 -9.79 3.58
C ALA A 48 -13.28 -10.43 3.59
N ALA A 49 -12.21 -9.61 3.61
CA ALA A 49 -10.81 -10.05 3.65
C ALA A 49 -10.13 -9.71 4.99
N PRO A 50 -10.53 -10.32 6.12
CA PRO A 50 -10.04 -9.97 7.45
C PRO A 50 -8.55 -10.28 7.65
N PHE A 51 -8.02 -11.34 7.03
CA PHE A 51 -6.61 -11.68 7.13
C PHE A 51 -5.73 -10.59 6.49
N ILE A 52 -6.08 -10.16 5.27
CA ILE A 52 -5.34 -9.11 4.55
C ILE A 52 -5.45 -7.77 5.30
N ALA A 53 -6.62 -7.44 5.86
CA ALA A 53 -6.78 -6.27 6.69
C ALA A 53 -5.86 -6.29 7.93
N ALA A 54 -5.77 -7.42 8.63
CA ALA A 54 -4.90 -7.56 9.78
C ALA A 54 -3.42 -7.43 9.41
N VAL A 55 -2.98 -8.08 8.32
CA VAL A 55 -1.61 -7.95 7.79
C VAL A 55 -1.31 -6.52 7.38
N GLN A 56 -2.27 -5.81 6.79
CA GLN A 56 -2.15 -4.39 6.42
C GLN A 56 -1.80 -3.52 7.64
N VAL A 57 -2.48 -3.73 8.77
CA VAL A 57 -2.24 -2.99 9.99
C VAL A 57 -0.91 -3.40 10.64
N ILE A 58 -0.64 -4.69 10.78
CA ILE A 58 0.54 -5.19 11.50
C ILE A 58 1.84 -4.88 10.73
N VAL A 59 1.87 -5.19 9.43
CA VAL A 59 3.10 -5.12 8.64
C VAL A 59 3.30 -3.73 8.06
N TYR A 60 2.31 -3.18 7.36
CA TYR A 60 2.48 -1.89 6.68
C TYR A 60 2.38 -0.72 7.65
N ALA A 61 1.24 -0.57 8.34
CA ALA A 61 1.05 0.55 9.27
C ALA A 61 1.91 0.41 10.55
N GLY A 62 2.11 -0.81 11.03
CA GLY A 62 2.88 -1.13 12.23
C GLY A 62 4.38 -1.16 11.96
N ALA A 63 4.90 -2.25 11.41
CA ALA A 63 6.34 -2.47 11.31
C ALA A 63 7.04 -1.51 10.33
N ILE A 64 6.58 -1.45 9.08
CA ILE A 64 7.26 -0.72 8.01
C ILE A 64 7.17 0.79 8.26
N MET A 65 5.98 1.33 8.51
CA MET A 65 5.83 2.77 8.69
C MET A 65 6.51 3.29 9.95
N VAL A 66 6.51 2.55 11.05
CA VAL A 66 7.26 2.96 12.26
C VAL A 66 8.76 3.01 11.97
N LEU A 67 9.31 2.02 11.24
CA LEU A 67 10.71 2.05 10.82
C LEU A 67 11.01 3.24 9.91
N VAL A 68 10.15 3.51 8.92
CA VAL A 68 10.31 4.64 8.01
C VAL A 68 10.26 5.98 8.76
N VAL A 69 9.30 6.17 9.65
CA VAL A 69 9.19 7.38 10.47
C VAL A 69 10.43 7.56 11.36
N PHE A 70 10.89 6.48 11.99
CA PHE A 70 12.10 6.50 12.80
C PHE A 70 13.33 6.91 11.99
N VAL A 71 13.51 6.34 10.80
CA VAL A 71 14.61 6.67 9.89
C VAL A 71 14.54 8.12 9.41
N ILE A 72 13.36 8.59 9.00
CA ILE A 72 13.15 9.99 8.59
C ILE A 72 13.53 10.95 9.72
N MET A 73 13.12 10.62 10.95
CA MET A 73 13.40 11.45 12.12
C MET A 73 14.89 11.47 12.47
N LEU A 74 15.58 10.34 12.37
CA LEU A 74 17.03 10.26 12.61
C LEU A 74 17.85 10.99 11.54
N LEU A 75 17.41 10.97 10.29
CA LEU A 75 18.15 11.55 9.17
C LEU A 75 17.96 13.07 9.01
N ASN A 76 17.22 13.72 9.92
CA ASN A 76 16.88 15.16 9.89
C ASN A 76 16.84 15.73 8.46
N VAL A 77 15.91 15.22 7.65
CA VAL A 77 15.84 15.52 6.22
C VAL A 77 15.57 17.01 6.03
N GLU A 78 16.61 17.77 5.68
CA GLU A 78 16.51 19.20 5.39
C GLU A 78 15.70 19.43 4.10
N GLU A 79 14.91 20.51 4.08
CA GLU A 79 14.13 20.89 2.90
C GLU A 79 15.08 21.33 1.76
N GLU A 80 15.38 20.43 0.82
CA GLU A 80 16.17 20.80 -0.36
C GLU A 80 15.38 21.74 -1.29
N GLU A 81 15.69 23.04 -1.20
CA GLU A 81 15.06 24.12 -1.98
C GLU A 81 15.44 24.10 -3.49
N ARG A 82 16.25 23.14 -3.95
CA ARG A 82 16.85 23.09 -5.31
C ARG A 82 15.98 22.47 -6.42
N ARG A 83 14.66 22.38 -6.24
CA ARG A 83 13.80 21.56 -7.14
C ARG A 83 13.20 22.28 -8.35
N SER A 84 13.22 23.61 -8.41
CA SER A 84 12.38 24.36 -9.37
C SER A 84 12.77 24.20 -10.86
N LEU A 85 14.06 24.10 -11.20
CA LEU A 85 14.51 23.97 -12.59
C LEU A 85 14.30 22.56 -13.18
N ARG A 86 14.39 21.51 -12.36
CA ARG A 86 14.24 20.11 -12.79
C ARG A 86 12.78 19.71 -13.01
N LEU A 87 11.85 20.34 -12.30
CA LEU A 87 10.41 20.10 -12.42
C LEU A 87 9.88 20.44 -13.81
N ARG A 88 10.38 21.51 -14.45
CA ARG A 88 9.87 21.97 -15.76
C ARG A 88 10.10 20.97 -16.90
N PHE A 89 11.22 20.25 -16.87
CA PHE A 89 11.50 19.15 -17.81
C PHE A 89 10.70 17.87 -17.51
N LEU A 90 10.23 17.70 -16.27
CA LEU A 90 9.42 16.56 -15.84
C LEU A 90 7.92 16.76 -16.03
N VAL A 91 7.46 17.98 -16.32
CA VAL A 91 6.05 18.28 -16.63
C VAL A 91 5.50 17.40 -17.77
N PRO A 92 6.14 17.28 -18.95
CA PRO A 92 5.58 16.46 -20.03
C PRO A 92 5.46 14.97 -19.64
N THR A 93 6.44 14.44 -18.89
CA THR A 93 6.38 13.08 -18.37
C THR A 93 5.29 12.91 -17.31
N ALA A 94 5.07 13.91 -16.45
CA ALA A 94 4.01 13.89 -15.45
C ALA A 94 2.61 13.91 -16.10
N VAL A 95 2.43 14.71 -17.15
CA VAL A 95 1.18 14.77 -17.93
C VAL A 95 0.92 13.44 -18.64
N LEU A 96 1.95 12.83 -19.23
CA LEU A 96 1.83 11.52 -19.85
C LEU A 96 1.40 10.45 -18.83
N LEU A 97 2.06 10.37 -17.68
CA LEU A 97 1.73 9.40 -16.63
C LEU A 97 0.33 9.65 -16.04
N ALA A 98 -0.07 10.91 -15.85
CA ALA A 98 -1.42 11.24 -15.44
C ALA A 98 -2.46 10.80 -16.49
N GLY A 99 -2.16 10.99 -17.78
CA GLY A 99 -3.00 10.52 -18.88
C GLY A 99 -3.14 9.00 -18.88
N VAL A 100 -2.05 8.26 -18.65
CA VAL A 100 -2.08 6.79 -18.52
C VAL A 100 -2.94 6.36 -17.34
N LEU A 101 -2.78 6.98 -16.16
CA LEU A 101 -3.59 6.67 -14.99
C LEU A 101 -5.09 6.93 -15.22
N ILE A 102 -5.44 8.03 -15.89
CA ILE A 102 -6.83 8.34 -16.24
C ILE A 102 -7.38 7.31 -17.24
N ALA A 103 -6.57 6.90 -18.23
CA ALA A 103 -6.95 5.88 -19.20
C ALA A 103 -7.17 4.52 -18.53
N GLU A 104 -6.30 4.11 -17.61
CA GLU A 104 -6.47 2.89 -16.81
C GLU A 104 -7.73 2.95 -15.95
N ALA A 105 -7.97 4.07 -15.26
CA ALA A 105 -9.18 4.25 -14.45
C ALA A 105 -10.44 4.16 -15.32
N ALA A 106 -10.45 4.81 -16.49
CA ALA A 106 -11.55 4.73 -17.45
C ALA A 106 -11.75 3.31 -17.99
N PHE A 107 -10.67 2.60 -18.29
CA PHE A 107 -10.70 1.20 -18.72
C PHE A 107 -11.32 0.30 -17.66
N VAL A 108 -10.90 0.45 -16.39
CA VAL A 108 -11.45 -0.31 -15.26
C VAL A 108 -12.95 -0.03 -15.10
N ILE A 109 -13.37 1.24 -15.16
CA ILE A 109 -14.80 1.61 -15.05
C ILE A 109 -15.61 0.99 -16.19
N TYR A 110 -15.12 1.10 -17.43
CA TYR A 110 -15.77 0.50 -18.60
C TYR A 110 -15.88 -1.03 -18.46
N PHE A 111 -14.80 -1.68 -18.05
CA PHE A 111 -14.76 -3.13 -17.89
C PHE A 111 -15.73 -3.62 -16.81
N VAL A 112 -15.82 -2.91 -15.68
CA VAL A 112 -16.76 -3.22 -14.60
C VAL A 112 -18.22 -3.04 -15.04
N GLN A 113 -18.52 -2.04 -15.87
CA GLN A 113 -19.88 -1.82 -16.39
C GLN A 113 -20.29 -2.83 -17.47
N THR A 114 -19.33 -3.30 -18.27
CA THR A 114 -19.59 -4.18 -19.42
C THR A 114 -19.55 -5.67 -19.04
N SER A 115 -18.85 -6.01 -17.95
CA SER A 115 -18.84 -7.36 -17.41
C SER A 115 -20.16 -7.64 -16.68
N PRO A 116 -20.81 -8.79 -16.90
CA PRO A 116 -21.95 -9.18 -16.09
C PRO A 116 -21.48 -9.29 -14.64
N ALA A 117 -21.95 -8.39 -13.78
CA ALA A 117 -21.68 -8.45 -12.35
C ALA A 117 -22.24 -9.77 -11.83
N GLN A 118 -21.39 -10.78 -11.69
CA GLN A 118 -21.70 -11.93 -10.87
C GLN A 118 -21.81 -11.39 -9.46
N LEU A 119 -23.04 -11.26 -8.96
CA LEU A 119 -23.32 -10.98 -7.56
C LEU A 119 -22.81 -12.19 -6.77
N VAL A 120 -21.51 -12.21 -6.48
CA VAL A 120 -20.90 -13.18 -5.58
C VAL A 120 -21.44 -12.84 -4.21
N ASP A 121 -22.24 -13.75 -3.66
CA ASP A 121 -22.77 -13.61 -2.31
C ASP A 121 -21.58 -13.70 -1.34
N PRO A 122 -21.25 -12.63 -0.60
CA PRO A 122 -20.10 -12.60 0.31
C PRO A 122 -20.22 -13.64 1.44
N SER A 123 -21.40 -14.23 1.65
CA SER A 123 -21.61 -15.31 2.61
C SER A 123 -21.19 -16.71 2.11
N THR A 124 -20.92 -16.86 0.81
CA THR A 124 -20.56 -18.15 0.17
C THR A 124 -19.11 -18.25 -0.27
N SER A 125 -18.35 -17.17 -0.18
CA SER A 125 -16.96 -17.10 -0.62
C SER A 125 -16.00 -17.33 0.55
N ASP A 126 -15.26 -18.45 0.51
CA ASP A 126 -14.10 -18.71 1.40
C ASP A 126 -12.88 -17.80 1.11
N VAL A 127 -13.05 -16.86 0.19
CA VAL A 127 -12.01 -15.96 -0.31
C VAL A 127 -11.71 -14.90 0.74
N GLY A 128 -10.46 -14.87 1.24
CA GLY A 128 -10.02 -13.90 2.24
C GLY A 128 -9.96 -14.42 3.68
N LEU A 129 -10.40 -15.66 3.91
CA LEU A 129 -10.25 -16.36 5.20
C LEU A 129 -8.81 -16.83 5.42
N THR A 130 -8.36 -16.79 6.67
CA THR A 130 -7.01 -17.25 7.09
C THR A 130 -6.75 -18.71 6.70
N ALA A 131 -7.75 -19.58 6.85
CA ALA A 131 -7.61 -20.99 6.51
C ALA A 131 -7.37 -21.21 5.01
N SER A 132 -8.15 -20.54 4.16
CA SER A 132 -8.04 -20.61 2.69
C SER A 132 -6.68 -20.09 2.19
N ILE A 133 -6.20 -18.99 2.78
CA ILE A 133 -4.87 -18.47 2.45
C ILE A 133 -3.77 -19.43 2.92
N GLY A 134 -3.90 -19.99 4.13
CA GLY A 134 -2.96 -20.97 4.66
C GLY A 134 -2.87 -22.21 3.79
N THR A 135 -4.00 -22.82 3.40
CA THR A 135 -3.98 -23.98 2.51
C THR A 135 -3.39 -23.63 1.15
N GLY A 136 -3.70 -22.47 0.59
CA GLY A 136 -3.11 -21.99 -0.66
C GLY A 136 -1.59 -21.85 -0.61
N LEU A 137 -1.04 -21.32 0.49
CA LEU A 137 0.42 -21.17 0.70
C LEU A 137 1.16 -22.51 0.75
N PHE A 138 0.56 -23.55 1.32
CA PHE A 138 1.20 -24.87 1.46
C PHE A 138 0.85 -25.87 0.36
N THR A 139 -0.01 -25.50 -0.60
CA THR A 139 -0.40 -26.38 -1.72
C THR A 139 -0.01 -25.75 -3.05
N THR A 140 -0.74 -24.73 -3.49
CA THR A 140 -0.56 -24.08 -4.79
C THR A 140 0.65 -23.15 -4.81
N TYR A 141 0.90 -22.42 -3.73
CA TYR A 141 1.94 -21.39 -3.63
C TYR A 141 3.15 -21.80 -2.78
N LEU A 142 3.42 -23.11 -2.71
CA LEU A 142 4.52 -23.66 -1.91
C LEU A 142 5.88 -23.07 -2.32
N LEU A 143 6.18 -23.04 -3.63
CA LEU A 143 7.46 -22.50 -4.12
C LEU A 143 7.64 -21.01 -3.80
N PRO A 144 6.69 -20.09 -4.08
CA PRO A 144 6.77 -18.71 -3.63
C PRO A 144 6.95 -18.58 -2.12
N PHE A 145 6.27 -19.39 -1.30
CA PHE A 145 6.40 -19.36 0.15
C PHE A 145 7.84 -19.70 0.61
N GLU A 146 8.45 -20.74 0.06
CA GLU A 146 9.84 -21.10 0.36
C GLU A 146 10.82 -19.99 -0.06
N ILE A 147 10.65 -19.43 -1.26
CA ILE A 147 11.49 -18.33 -1.75
C ILE A 147 11.36 -17.09 -0.84
N THR A 148 10.15 -16.75 -0.40
CA THR A 148 9.96 -15.61 0.53
C THR A 148 10.61 -15.85 1.89
N SER A 149 10.65 -17.10 2.37
CA SER A 149 11.35 -17.46 3.62
C SER A 149 12.86 -17.22 3.50
N ILE A 150 13.45 -17.61 2.37
CA ILE A 150 14.87 -17.35 2.07
C ILE A 150 15.12 -15.84 1.88
N LEU A 151 14.20 -15.12 1.24
CA LEU A 151 14.28 -13.67 1.07
C LEU A 151 14.32 -12.95 2.43
N LEU A 152 13.48 -13.36 3.39
CA LEU A 152 13.48 -12.80 4.74
C LEU A 152 14.79 -13.09 5.48
N LEU A 153 15.33 -14.31 5.35
CA LEU A 153 16.64 -14.66 5.90
C LEU A 153 17.74 -13.76 5.30
N MET A 154 17.74 -13.60 3.99
CA MET A 154 18.69 -12.74 3.27
C MET A 154 18.56 -11.27 3.69
N ALA A 155 17.33 -10.77 3.88
CA ALA A 155 17.08 -9.41 4.35
C ALA A 155 17.67 -9.17 5.75
N ILE A 156 17.50 -10.11 6.67
CA ILE A 156 18.05 -10.01 8.04
C ILE A 156 19.58 -10.04 8.01
N VAL A 157 20.19 -10.99 7.28
CA VAL A 157 21.65 -11.08 7.14
C VAL A 157 22.20 -9.80 6.49
N GLY A 158 21.57 -9.32 5.42
CA GLY A 158 21.93 -8.08 4.74
C GLY A 158 21.87 -6.86 5.65
N ALA A 159 20.76 -6.68 6.36
CA ALA A 159 20.60 -5.58 7.32
C ALA A 159 21.65 -5.63 8.45
N MET A 160 21.90 -6.82 9.01
CA MET A 160 22.89 -7.01 10.08
C MET A 160 24.32 -6.74 9.61
N THR A 161 24.70 -7.18 8.41
CA THR A 161 26.02 -6.92 7.85
C THR A 161 26.25 -5.45 7.55
N LEU A 162 25.23 -4.73 7.06
CA LEU A 162 25.30 -3.30 6.77
C LEU A 162 25.29 -2.43 8.04
N ALA A 163 24.53 -2.84 9.05
CA ALA A 163 24.48 -2.14 10.34
C ALA A 163 25.74 -2.35 11.19
N ARG A 164 26.53 -3.40 10.90
CA ARG A 164 27.78 -3.68 11.62
C ARG A 164 28.82 -2.62 11.25
N ARG A 165 29.22 -1.79 12.21
CA ARG A 165 30.39 -0.92 12.05
C ARG A 165 31.62 -1.78 11.79
N ALA A 166 32.31 -1.51 10.68
CA ALA A 166 33.65 -2.01 10.46
C ALA A 166 34.56 -1.36 11.50
N ASN A 167 35.08 -2.17 12.43
CA ASN A 167 36.27 -1.79 13.20
C ASN A 167 37.48 -1.93 12.30
#